data_AF-A0A9J5XN35-F1
#
_entry.id   AF-A0A9J5XN35-F1
#
_cell.length_a   1.000
_cell.length_b   1.000
_cell.length_c   1.000
_cell.angle_alpha   90.00
_cell.angle_beta   90.00
_cell.angle_gamma   90.00
#
_symmetry.space_group_name_H-M   'P 1'
#
loop_
_entity.id
_entity.type
_entity.pdbx_description
1 polymer ?
#
loop_
_entity_poly.entity_id
_entity_poly.type
_entity_poly.pdbx_seq_one_letter_code
_entity_poly.pdbx_strand_id
1 'polypeptide(L)'
;MNQRIIDHFLLMVFLCLSYDGVRGTKLSKQEDLELENQLKVLNKPPIKTIKTKYSDIYDCVNFYEQPAFDHPLLKNHNYHPQMKPSFSMKESVSTISTSNYKSSRIGLPDRGCPVGTVPIRRTTKEDRIFDQNKLF
;
A
#
# COMPACT_ATOMS: atom_id res chain seq x y z
N MET A 1 45.68 -21.97 30.82
CA MET A 1 44.49 -21.37 30.15
C MET A 1 43.68 -20.68 31.22
N ASN A 2 43.39 -19.38 31.08
CA ASN A 2 42.90 -18.54 32.19
C ASN A 2 41.38 -18.72 32.36
N GLN A 3 40.92 -19.09 33.57
CA GLN A 3 39.49 -19.39 33.83
C GLN A 3 38.56 -18.26 33.39
N ARG A 4 38.99 -17.01 33.59
CA ARG A 4 38.25 -15.80 33.15
C ARG A 4 38.04 -15.73 31.63
N ILE A 5 38.99 -16.25 30.85
CA ILE A 5 38.89 -16.29 29.38
C ILE A 5 37.84 -17.33 28.98
N ILE A 6 37.82 -18.48 29.66
CA ILE A 6 36.85 -19.56 29.41
C ILE A 6 35.43 -19.07 29.71
N ASP A 7 35.23 -18.39 30.85
CA ASP A 7 33.92 -17.87 31.25
C ASP A 7 33.41 -16.81 30.25
N HIS A 8 34.27 -15.89 29.81
CA HIS A 8 33.90 -14.92 28.77
C HIS A 8 33.54 -15.58 27.45
N PHE A 9 34.29 -16.61 27.03
CA PHE A 9 33.97 -17.37 25.82
C PHE A 9 32.61 -18.06 25.92
N LEU A 10 32.31 -18.69 27.05
CA LEU A 10 31.01 -19.34 27.28
C LEU A 10 29.86 -18.35 27.26
N LEU A 11 30.04 -17.17 27.87
CA LEU A 11 29.04 -16.11 27.89
C LEU A 11 28.76 -15.55 26.49
N MET A 12 29.81 -15.39 25.68
CA MET A 12 29.67 -14.98 24.27
C MET A 12 28.95 -16.04 23.43
N VAL A 13 29.25 -17.33 23.62
CA VAL A 13 28.54 -18.42 22.93
C VAL A 13 27.07 -18.47 23.36
N PHE A 14 26.78 -18.30 24.65
CA PHE A 14 25.41 -18.27 25.15
C PHE A 14 24.62 -17.11 24.54
N LEU A 15 25.21 -15.91 24.44
CA LEU A 15 24.60 -14.77 23.76
C LEU A 15 24.33 -15.04 22.29
N CYS A 16 25.25 -15.69 21.57
CA CYS A 16 25.06 -16.10 20.18
C CYS A 16 23.94 -17.15 20.02
N LEU A 17 23.81 -18.09 20.96
CA LEU A 17 22.77 -19.12 20.94
C LEU A 17 21.39 -18.59 21.34
N SER A 18 21.34 -17.57 22.19
CA SER A 18 20.10 -16.85 22.54
C SER A 18 19.63 -15.87 21.46
N TYR A 19 20.42 -15.68 20.39
CA TYR A 19 20.00 -14.90 19.24
C TYR A 19 19.06 -15.76 18.38
N ASP A 20 17.82 -15.88 18.84
CA ASP A 20 16.71 -16.35 18.02
C ASP A 20 16.47 -15.31 16.93
N GLY A 21 17.23 -15.43 15.84
CA GLY A 21 16.96 -14.67 14.63
C GLY A 21 15.52 -14.92 14.22
N VAL A 22 14.71 -13.85 14.09
CA VAL A 22 13.33 -13.93 13.61
C VAL A 22 13.33 -14.65 12.27
N ARG A 23 13.03 -15.94 12.30
CA ARG A 23 12.96 -16.78 11.11
C ARG A 23 11.69 -16.40 10.40
N GLY A 24 11.80 -15.51 9.41
CA GLY A 24 10.71 -15.24 8.48
C GLY A 24 10.16 -16.57 8.00
N THR A 25 8.89 -16.84 8.32
CA THR A 25 8.22 -18.07 7.90
C THR A 25 8.17 -18.04 6.38
N LYS A 26 8.97 -18.91 5.75
CA LYS A 26 8.98 -19.04 4.30
C LYS A 26 7.68 -19.73 3.90
N LEU A 27 6.81 -19.02 3.18
CA LEU A 27 5.59 -19.58 2.61
C LEU A 27 5.90 -20.80 1.73
N SER A 28 5.00 -21.78 1.78
CA SER A 28 4.93 -22.87 0.80
C SER A 28 4.73 -22.30 -0.60
N LYS A 29 5.16 -23.04 -1.63
CA LYS A 29 4.90 -22.67 -3.04
C LYS A 29 3.39 -22.50 -3.33
N GLN A 30 2.56 -23.31 -2.67
CA GLN A 30 1.12 -23.26 -2.85
C GLN A 30 0.53 -21.99 -2.24
N GLU A 31 0.96 -21.65 -1.03
CA GLU A 31 0.49 -20.44 -0.34
C GLU A 31 0.95 -19.17 -1.07
N ASP A 32 2.18 -19.17 -1.62
CA ASP A 32 2.69 -18.05 -2.41
C ASP A 32 1.90 -17.86 -3.71
N LEU A 33 1.53 -18.96 -4.39
CA LEU A 33 0.68 -18.90 -5.59
C LEU A 33 -0.73 -18.39 -5.26
N GLU A 34 -1.31 -18.85 -4.15
CA GLU A 34 -2.62 -18.37 -3.70
C GLU A 34 -2.58 -16.88 -3.36
N LEU A 35 -1.52 -16.44 -2.67
CA LEU A 35 -1.27 -15.04 -2.36
C LEU A 35 -1.13 -14.19 -3.63
N GLU A 36 -0.42 -14.66 -4.65
CA GLU A 36 -0.30 -13.98 -5.94
C GLU A 36 -1.64 -13.84 -6.65
N ASN A 37 -2.49 -14.87 -6.61
CA ASN A 37 -3.82 -14.81 -7.20
C ASN A 37 -4.71 -13.81 -6.47
N GLN A 38 -4.67 -13.77 -5.14
CA GLN A 38 -5.40 -12.78 -4.34
C GLN A 38 -4.92 -11.36 -4.67
N LEU A 39 -3.61 -11.14 -4.77
CA LEU A 39 -3.05 -9.84 -5.14
C LEU A 39 -3.45 -9.39 -6.55
N LYS A 40 -3.58 -10.30 -7.51
CA LYS A 40 -4.06 -9.96 -8.86
C LYS A 40 -5.51 -9.49 -8.87
N VAL A 41 -6.36 -10.02 -7.98
CA VAL A 41 -7.76 -9.58 -7.86
C VAL A 41 -7.82 -8.19 -7.22
N LEU A 42 -7.01 -7.94 -6.18
CA LEU A 42 -6.98 -6.67 -5.46
C LEU A 42 -6.35 -5.54 -6.29
N ASN A 43 -5.20 -5.83 -6.92
CA ASN A 43 -4.44 -4.87 -7.72
C ASN A 43 -4.87 -4.96 -9.18
N LYS A 44 -5.90 -4.20 -9.52
CA LYS A 44 -6.41 -4.13 -10.89
C LYS A 44 -5.39 -3.48 -11.84
N PRO A 45 -5.42 -3.81 -13.14
CA PRO A 45 -4.49 -3.24 -14.12
C PRO A 45 -4.52 -1.71 -14.12
N PRO A 46 -3.38 -1.04 -13.90
CA PRO A 46 -3.33 0.42 -13.83
C PRO A 46 -3.32 1.06 -15.22
N ILE A 47 -4.01 2.20 -15.35
CA ILE A 47 -3.89 3.11 -16.49
C ILE A 47 -2.56 3.88 -16.41
N LYS A 48 -2.17 4.24 -15.18
CA LYS A 48 -0.92 4.94 -14.88
C LYS A 48 -0.44 4.49 -13.50
N THR A 49 0.85 4.21 -13.38
CA THR A 49 1.49 3.96 -12.08
C THR A 49 2.31 5.18 -11.67
N ILE A 50 2.20 5.55 -10.40
CA ILE A 50 2.87 6.69 -9.78
C ILE A 50 3.70 6.15 -8.61
N LYS A 51 5.01 6.38 -8.65
CA LYS A 51 5.90 6.07 -7.52
C LYS A 51 6.18 7.34 -6.72
N THR A 52 6.00 7.29 -5.41
CA THR A 52 6.32 8.43 -4.53
C THR A 52 7.80 8.45 -4.19
N LYS A 53 8.27 9.56 -3.60
CA LYS A 53 9.62 9.65 -3.03
C LYS A 53 9.91 8.60 -1.95
N TYR A 54 8.86 8.10 -1.29
CA TYR A 54 8.95 7.09 -0.22
C TYR A 54 8.79 5.66 -0.76
N SER A 55 8.87 5.47 -2.07
CA SER A 55 8.69 4.18 -2.75
C SER A 55 7.30 3.56 -2.63
N ASP A 56 6.31 4.26 -2.09
CA ASP A 56 4.91 3.85 -2.26
C ASP A 56 4.53 3.89 -3.74
N ILE A 57 3.76 2.89 -4.14
CA ILE A 57 3.26 2.77 -5.51
C ILE A 57 1.75 3.01 -5.49
N TYR A 58 1.30 3.96 -6.30
CA TYR A 58 -0.09 4.26 -6.54
C TYR A 58 -0.46 3.93 -7.98
N ASP A 59 -1.56 3.23 -8.14
CA ASP A 59 -2.12 2.84 -9.41
C ASP A 59 -3.37 3.64 -9.69
N CYS A 60 -3.38 4.34 -10.82
CA CYS A 60 -4.56 5.03 -11.32
C CYS A 60 -5.46 3.99 -11.98
N VAL A 61 -6.62 3.75 -11.40
CA VAL A 61 -7.65 2.86 -11.94
C VAL A 61 -8.89 3.65 -12.32
N ASN A 62 -9.68 3.14 -13.26
CA ASN A 62 -10.96 3.75 -13.60
C ASN A 62 -11.83 3.85 -12.34
N PHE A 63 -12.50 4.99 -12.15
CA PHE A 63 -13.41 5.21 -11.01
C PHE A 63 -14.42 4.08 -10.86
N TYR A 64 -15.00 3.60 -11.97
CA TYR A 64 -16.01 2.53 -11.98
C TYR A 64 -15.44 1.14 -11.81
N GLU A 65 -14.12 0.99 -11.82
CA GLU A 65 -13.45 -0.30 -11.68
C GLU A 65 -12.69 -0.40 -10.37
N GLN A 66 -12.79 0.56 -9.46
CA GLN A 66 -12.09 0.47 -8.18
C GLN A 66 -12.51 -0.77 -7.36
N PRO A 67 -11.61 -1.35 -6.54
CA PRO A 67 -11.88 -2.57 -5.77
C PRO A 67 -13.10 -2.49 -4.85
N ALA A 68 -13.49 -1.30 -4.39
CA ALA A 68 -14.67 -1.11 -3.56
C ALA A 68 -15.95 -1.63 -4.24
N PHE A 69 -16.03 -1.58 -5.56
CA PHE A 69 -17.20 -2.02 -6.33
C PHE A 69 -17.24 -3.54 -6.59
N ASP A 70 -16.20 -4.26 -6.18
CA ASP A 70 -16.24 -5.73 -6.14
C ASP A 70 -17.12 -6.21 -4.96
N HIS A 71 -17.41 -5.33 -3.99
CA HIS A 71 -18.35 -5.63 -2.92
C HIS A 71 -19.79 -5.72 -3.48
N PRO A 72 -20.53 -6.81 -3.25
CA PRO A 72 -21.86 -7.02 -3.84
C PRO A 72 -22.85 -5.88 -3.61
N LEU A 73 -22.79 -5.25 -2.43
CA LEU A 73 -23.66 -4.13 -2.06
C LEU A 73 -23.38 -2.83 -2.83
N LEU A 74 -22.19 -2.70 -3.43
CA LEU A 74 -21.73 -1.49 -4.11
C LEU A 74 -21.69 -1.64 -5.63
N LYS A 75 -21.67 -2.88 -6.14
CA LYS A 75 -21.54 -3.21 -7.57
C LYS A 75 -22.56 -2.50 -8.49
N ASN A 76 -23.79 -2.29 -8.01
CA ASN A 76 -24.89 -1.70 -8.79
C ASN A 76 -25.36 -0.36 -8.25
N HIS A 77 -24.58 0.28 -7.37
CA HIS A 77 -24.99 1.57 -6.83
C HIS A 77 -24.83 2.66 -7.90
N ASN A 78 -25.83 3.54 -8.02
CA ASN A 78 -25.80 4.65 -8.97
C ASN A 78 -24.99 5.81 -8.36
N TYR A 79 -23.74 5.95 -8.81
CA TYR A 79 -22.86 7.03 -8.38
C TYR A 79 -23.01 8.21 -9.31
N HIS A 80 -23.38 9.37 -8.78
CA HIS A 80 -23.33 10.62 -9.54
C HIS A 80 -21.91 11.21 -9.45
N PRO A 81 -21.12 11.27 -10.53
CA PRO A 81 -19.74 11.79 -10.49
C PRO A 81 -19.65 13.24 -10.02
N GLN A 82 -20.77 13.97 -10.03
CA GLN A 82 -20.86 15.34 -9.52
C GLN A 82 -21.23 15.44 -8.03
N MET A 83 -21.23 14.34 -7.26
CA MET A 83 -21.32 14.41 -5.80
C MET A 83 -20.09 15.17 -5.27
N LYS A 84 -20.24 16.49 -5.17
CA LYS A 84 -19.31 17.36 -4.48
C LYS A 84 -19.29 16.90 -3.01
N PRO A 85 -18.11 16.73 -2.39
CA PRO A 85 -18.06 16.54 -0.95
C PRO A 85 -18.88 17.65 -0.28
N SER A 86 -19.82 17.27 0.59
CA SER A 86 -20.65 18.23 1.34
C SER A 86 -19.80 19.17 2.22
N PHE A 87 -18.55 18.79 2.50
CA PHE A 87 -17.54 19.65 3.09
C PHE A 87 -16.97 20.62 2.03
N SER A 88 -17.53 21.83 1.98
CA SER A 88 -16.87 22.97 1.37
C SER A 88 -15.65 23.35 2.22
N MET A 89 -14.49 22.79 1.91
CA MET A 89 -13.23 23.34 2.41
C MET A 89 -13.11 24.74 1.79
N LYS A 90 -13.20 25.80 2.60
CA LYS A 90 -13.11 27.19 2.14
C LYS A 90 -11.87 27.34 1.25
N GLU A 91 -12.12 27.49 -0.04
CA GLU A 91 -11.10 27.86 -1.02
C GLU A 91 -10.68 29.28 -0.68
N SER A 92 -9.45 29.47 -0.19
CA SER A 92 -8.81 30.77 -0.25
C SER A 92 -8.57 31.08 -1.73
N VAL A 93 -9.55 31.77 -2.31
CA VAL A 93 -9.53 32.27 -3.67
C VAL A 93 -8.38 33.28 -3.79
N SER A 94 -7.28 32.87 -4.43
CA SER A 94 -6.45 33.81 -5.17
C SER A 94 -6.78 33.64 -6.65
N THR A 95 -7.56 34.59 -7.13
CA THR A 95 -7.90 34.81 -8.53
C THR A 95 -6.63 35.16 -9.31
N ILE A 96 -6.65 34.83 -10.61
CA ILE A 96 -5.76 35.31 -11.69
C ILE A 96 -4.56 34.39 -11.96
N SER A 97 -4.76 33.44 -12.89
CA SER A 97 -4.05 33.38 -14.19
C SER A 97 -4.11 31.98 -14.77
N THR A 98 -4.46 31.90 -16.04
CA THR A 98 -4.26 30.75 -16.93
C THR A 98 -2.81 30.26 -16.88
N SER A 99 -2.49 29.30 -16.02
CA SER A 99 -1.44 28.30 -16.24
C SER A 99 -1.47 27.23 -15.14
N ASN A 100 -1.41 25.97 -15.56
CA ASN A 100 -0.91 24.83 -14.80
C ASN A 100 -1.72 24.34 -13.58
N TYR A 101 -2.74 23.53 -13.89
CA TYR A 101 -3.07 22.25 -13.25
C TYR A 101 -2.51 22.06 -11.83
N LYS A 102 -3.23 22.60 -10.84
CA LYS A 102 -2.93 22.44 -9.42
C LYS A 102 -2.77 20.96 -9.06
N SER A 103 -1.63 20.69 -8.44
CA SER A 103 -1.17 19.44 -7.82
C SER A 103 -2.30 18.59 -7.23
N SER A 104 -2.19 17.27 -7.41
CA SER A 104 -3.02 16.29 -6.69
C SER A 104 -3.09 16.68 -5.21
N ARG A 105 -4.30 16.79 -4.64
CA ARG A 105 -4.52 17.10 -3.21
C ARG A 105 -3.82 16.10 -2.28
N ILE A 106 -3.42 14.94 -2.80
CA ILE A 106 -2.76 13.83 -2.10
C ILE A 106 -1.22 13.99 -2.14
N GLY A 107 -0.68 15.06 -2.74
CA GLY A 107 0.77 15.26 -2.85
C GLY A 107 1.45 14.25 -3.78
N LEU A 108 0.69 13.65 -4.70
CA LEU A 108 1.23 12.74 -5.70
C LEU A 108 2.04 13.50 -6.76
N PRO A 109 3.19 12.97 -7.20
CA PRO A 109 3.98 13.58 -8.27
C PRO A 109 3.22 13.59 -9.60
N ASP A 110 3.68 14.40 -10.56
CA ASP A 110 3.20 14.46 -11.95
C ASP A 110 1.68 14.62 -12.12
N ARG A 111 1.12 15.62 -11.43
CA ARG A 111 -0.31 16.00 -11.47
C ARG A 111 -1.29 14.91 -11.01
N GLY A 112 -0.80 13.78 -10.49
CA GLY A 112 -1.62 12.67 -10.04
C GLY A 112 -2.21 11.83 -11.19
N CYS A 113 -3.44 11.36 -10.97
CA CYS A 113 -4.17 10.51 -11.91
C CYS A 113 -5.03 11.33 -12.88
N PRO A 114 -5.23 10.86 -14.13
CA PRO A 114 -6.09 11.54 -15.09
C PRO A 114 -7.55 11.63 -14.61
N VAL A 115 -8.30 12.58 -15.17
CA VAL A 115 -9.74 12.76 -14.83
C VAL A 115 -10.51 11.46 -15.14
N GLY A 116 -11.44 11.09 -14.26
CA GLY A 116 -12.20 9.84 -14.36
C GLY A 116 -11.50 8.63 -13.74
N THR A 117 -10.31 8.82 -13.15
CA THR A 117 -9.56 7.76 -12.47
C THR A 117 -9.25 8.15 -11.03
N VAL A 118 -9.02 7.14 -10.19
CA VAL A 118 -8.68 7.31 -8.78
C VAL A 118 -7.31 6.69 -8.48
N PRO A 119 -6.45 7.37 -7.69
CA PRO A 119 -5.20 6.77 -7.22
C PRO A 119 -5.50 5.74 -6.12
N ILE A 120 -5.03 4.52 -6.29
CA ILE A 120 -5.13 3.44 -5.30
C ILE A 120 -3.73 2.96 -4.92
N ARG A 121 -3.42 2.92 -3.63
CA ARG A 121 -2.14 2.37 -3.17
C ARG A 121 -2.09 0.88 -3.48
N ARG A 122 -1.06 0.45 -4.20
CA ARG A 122 -0.85 -0.96 -4.54
C ARG A 122 -0.60 -1.77 -3.27
N THR A 123 -1.31 -2.89 -3.14
CA THR A 123 -1.13 -3.83 -2.04
C THR A 123 0.03 -4.77 -2.35
N THR A 124 0.98 -4.94 -1.44
CA THR A 124 2.10 -5.88 -1.60
C THR A 124 1.84 -7.23 -0.92
N LYS A 125 2.73 -8.21 -1.14
CA LYS A 125 2.67 -9.52 -0.44
C LYS A 125 2.78 -9.31 1.07
N GLU A 126 3.65 -8.41 1.49
CA GLU A 126 3.91 -8.08 2.90
C GLU A 126 2.68 -7.46 3.56
N ASP A 127 1.99 -6.54 2.86
CA ASP A 127 0.74 -5.94 3.36
C ASP A 127 -0.32 -7.03 3.63
N ARG A 128 -0.48 -8.00 2.71
CA ARG A 128 -1.43 -9.12 2.86
C ARG A 128 -1.05 -10.07 3.99
N ILE A 129 0.23 -10.42 4.11
CA ILE A 129 0.72 -11.29 5.20
C ILE A 129 0.48 -10.62 6.55
N PHE A 130 0.73 -9.31 6.66
CA PHE A 130 0.47 -8.55 7.88
C PHE A 130 -1.02 -8.51 8.23
N ASP A 131 -1.90 -8.27 7.25
CA ASP A 131 -3.35 -8.28 7.45
C ASP A 131 -3.86 -9.64 7.95
N GLN A 132 -3.36 -10.74 7.39
CA GLN A 132 -3.73 -12.10 7.82
C GLN A 132 -3.29 -12.41 9.25
N ASN A 133 -2.10 -11.95 9.66
CA ASN A 133 -1.57 -12.18 11.00
C ASN A 133 -2.27 -11.34 12.09
N LYS A 134 -3.06 -10.34 11.73
CA LYS A 134 -3.82 -9.50 12.67
C LYS A 134 -5.16 -10.14 13.11
N LEU A 135 -5.56 -11.24 12.47
CA LEU A 135 -6.79 -11.98 12.79
C LEU A 135 -6.56 -13.09 13.83
N PHE A 136 -5.37 -13.16 14.45
CA PHE A 136 -5.02 -14.08 15.53
C PHE A 136 -4.47 -13.33 16.74
#